data_AF-A0A9C7G949-F1
#
_entry.id   AF-A0A9C7G949-F1
#
_cell.length_a   1.000
_cell.length_b   1.000
_cell.length_c   1.000
_cell.angle_alpha   90.00
_cell.angle_beta   90.00
_cell.angle_gamma   90.00
#
_symmetry.space_group_name_H-M   'P 1'
#
loop_
_entity.id
_entity.type
_entity.pdbx_description
1 polymer ?
#
loop_
_entity_poly.entity_id
_entity_poly.type
_entity_poly.pdbx_seq_one_letter_code
_entity_poly.pdbx_strand_id
1 'polypeptide(L)' 'MKIADRLSKNQKKQLDKIKPPKKKTHHKPKQKKEEKIDWNELMGSNNRGLYRGKGGALKRR' A
#
# COMPACT_ATOMS: atom_id res chain seq x y z
N MET A 1 -27.40 -28.20 6.52
CA MET A 1 -26.29 -28.95 7.17
C MET A 1 -25.10 -28.98 6.23
N LYS A 2 -23.88 -28.75 6.72
CA LYS A 2 -22.68 -28.72 5.86
C LYS A 2 -22.11 -30.13 5.73
N ILE A 3 -21.44 -30.42 4.62
CA ILE A 3 -20.76 -31.71 4.38
C ILE A 3 -19.71 -31.98 5.46
N ALA A 4 -19.07 -30.91 5.97
CA ALA A 4 -18.11 -30.99 7.07
C ALA A 4 -18.70 -31.54 8.38
N ASP A 5 -20.01 -31.43 8.58
CA ASP A 5 -20.69 -31.89 9.80
C ASP A 5 -20.92 -33.41 9.79
N ARG A 6 -20.88 -34.03 8.60
CA ARG A 6 -21.09 -35.49 8.41
C ARG A 6 -19.79 -36.30 8.44
N LEU A 7 -18.63 -35.65 8.49
CA LEU A 7 -17.33 -36.32 8.46
C LEU A 7 -16.93 -36.85 9.84
N SER A 8 -16.43 -38.09 9.86
CA SER A 8 -15.84 -38.68 11.06
C SER A 8 -14.56 -37.94 11.47
N LYS A 9 -14.15 -38.07 12.74
CA LYS A 9 -12.94 -37.41 13.28
C LYS A 9 -11.69 -37.73 12.44
N ASN A 10 -11.60 -38.95 11.90
CA ASN A 10 -10.47 -39.39 11.09
C ASN A 10 -10.45 -38.73 9.70
N GLN A 11 -11.62 -38.58 9.07
CA GLN A 11 -11.75 -37.92 7.78
C GLN A 11 -11.46 -36.42 7.89
N LYS A 12 -11.86 -35.76 8.99
CA LYS A 12 -11.51 -34.37 9.26
C LYS A 12 -9.99 -34.16 9.33
N LYS A 13 -9.26 -35.05 10.01
CA LYS A 13 -7.78 -35.00 10.09
C LYS A 13 -7.11 -35.14 8.71
N GLN A 14 -7.64 -35.99 7.83
CA GLN A 14 -7.12 -36.11 6.47
C GLN A 14 -7.41 -34.85 5.64
N LEU A 15 -8.60 -34.27 5.80
CA LEU A 15 -8.99 -33.04 5.10
C LEU A 15 -8.11 -31.85 5.49
N ASP A 16 -7.75 -31.73 6.78
CA ASP A 16 -6.86 -30.68 7.27
C ASP A 16 -5.43 -30.80 6.73
N LYS A 17 -4.96 -32.02 6.41
CA LYS A 17 -3.65 -32.24 5.77
C LYS A 17 -3.61 -31.81 4.30
N ILE A 18 -4.74 -31.94 3.60
CA ILE A 18 -4.86 -31.55 2.18
C ILE A 18 -5.11 -30.04 2.04
N LYS A 19 -5.59 -29.40 3.11
CA LYS A 19 -5.95 -28.00 3.09
C LYS A 19 -4.71 -27.13 2.80
N PRO A 20 -4.74 -26.28 1.75
CA PRO A 20 -3.63 -25.38 1.50
C PRO A 20 -3.44 -24.45 2.71
N PRO A 21 -2.19 -24.03 3.00
CA PRO A 21 -1.94 -23.10 4.08
C PRO A 21 -2.84 -21.89 3.90
N LYS A 22 -3.65 -21.57 4.92
CA LYS A 22 -4.47 -20.35 4.92
C LYS A 22 -3.52 -19.21 4.63
N LYS A 23 -3.71 -18.52 3.50
CA LYS A 23 -2.96 -17.31 3.17
C LYS A 23 -3.06 -16.41 4.39
N LYS A 24 -1.97 -16.26 5.15
CA LYS A 24 -1.86 -15.25 6.19
C LYS A 24 -2.22 -13.97 5.46
N THR A 25 -3.30 -13.32 5.90
CA THR A 25 -3.78 -12.07 5.32
C THR A 25 -2.56 -11.20 5.08
N HIS A 26 -2.19 -11.03 3.81
CA HIS A 26 -1.03 -10.25 3.43
C HIS A 26 -1.23 -8.90 4.10
N HIS A 27 -0.43 -8.60 5.13
CA HIS A 27 -0.34 -7.25 5.65
C HIS A 27 -0.09 -6.39 4.42
N LYS A 28 -1.07 -5.54 4.08
CA LYS A 28 -0.96 -4.65 2.94
C LYS A 28 0.39 -3.95 3.08
N PRO A 29 1.28 -4.00 2.07
CA PRO A 29 2.54 -3.31 2.19
C PRO A 29 2.21 -1.84 2.49
N LYS A 30 2.82 -1.29 3.55
CA LYS A 30 2.69 0.13 3.86
C LYS A 30 3.07 0.88 2.59
N GLN A 31 2.14 1.66 2.04
CA GLN A 31 2.43 2.50 0.87
C GLN A 31 3.67 3.33 1.20
N LYS A 32 4.75 3.14 0.41
CA LYS A 32 5.93 3.98 0.52
C LYS A 32 5.45 5.40 0.28
N LYS A 33 5.66 6.30 1.24
CA LYS A 33 5.40 7.72 1.04
C LYS A 33 6.31 8.15 -0.10
N GLU A 34 5.73 8.61 -1.20
CA GLU A 34 6.49 9.26 -2.27
C GLU A 34 7.25 10.41 -1.62
N GLU A 35 8.57 10.42 -1.78
CA GLU A 35 9.40 11.53 -1.37
C GLU A 35 8.89 12.77 -2.10
N LYS A 36 8.38 13.74 -1.34
CA LYS A 36 7.94 15.00 -1.91
C LYS A 36 9.18 15.76 -2.38
N ILE A 37 9.50 15.63 -3.66
CA ILE A 37 10.54 16.41 -4.31
C ILE A 37 10.07 17.87 -4.32
N ASP A 38 10.82 18.76 -3.64
CA ASP A 38 10.60 20.20 -3.77
C ASP A 38 11.20 20.70 -5.07
N TRP A 39 10.36 20.75 -6.11
CA TRP A 39 10.73 21.27 -7.41
C TRP A 39 11.23 22.72 -7.37
N ASN A 40 10.87 23.52 -6.36
CA ASN A 40 11.35 24.91 -6.26
C ASN A 40 12.83 24.97 -5.87
N GLU A 41 13.25 24.05 -4.99
CA GLU A 41 14.65 23.88 -4.60
C GLU A 41 15.44 23.30 -5.77
N LEU A 42 14.95 22.21 -6.37
CA LEU A 42 15.62 21.53 -7.50
C LEU A 42 15.80 22.45 -8.72
N MET A 43 14.77 23.23 -9.07
CA MET A 43 14.80 24.12 -10.24
C MET A 43 15.41 25.50 -9.91
N GLY A 44 15.89 25.72 -8.68
CA GLY A 44 16.52 26.97 -8.26
C GLY A 44 15.62 28.20 -8.35
N SER A 45 14.29 28.03 -8.30
CA SER A 45 13.35 29.15 -8.40
C SER A 45 13.52 30.11 -7.22
N ASN A 46 13.77 29.56 -6.03
CA ASN A 46 14.01 30.34 -4.81
C ASN A 46 15.28 31.22 -4.91
N ASN A 47 16.34 30.73 -5.57
CA ASN A 47 17.60 31.48 -5.75
C ASN A 47 17.46 32.68 -6.69
N ARG A 48 16.46 32.65 -7.58
CA ARG A 48 16.16 33.75 -8.52
C ARG A 48 15.12 34.72 -7.98
N GLY A 49 14.77 34.60 -6.68
CA GLY A 49 13.72 35.41 -6.06
C GLY A 49 12.32 35.10 -6.61
N LEU A 50 12.12 33.92 -7.21
CA LEU A 50 10.84 33.52 -7.80
C LEU A 50 10.14 32.49 -6.91
N TYR A 51 8.82 32.62 -6.75
CA TYR A 51 7.99 31.66 -6.02
C TYR A 51 6.70 31.32 -6.80
N ARG A 52 6.11 30.14 -6.53
CA ARG A 52 4.82 29.75 -7.12
C ARG A 52 3.65 30.32 -6.30
N GLY A 53 2.82 31.14 -6.94
CA GLY A 53 1.59 31.67 -6.35
C GLY A 53 0.41 30.68 -6.43
N LYS A 54 -0.72 31.02 -5.81
CA LYS A 54 -2.00 30.30 -6.00
C LYS A 54 -2.34 30.26 -7.49
N GLY A 55 -2.54 29.05 -8.04
CA GLY A 55 -2.76 28.81 -9.47
C GLY A 55 -1.52 28.39 -10.27
N GLY A 56 -0.34 28.24 -9.64
CA GLY A 56 0.86 27.70 -10.29
C GLY A 56 1.71 28.70 -11.08
N ALA A 57 1.26 29.95 -11.22
CA ALA A 57 2.03 31.02 -11.83
C ALA A 57 3.28 31.38 -11.00
N LEU A 58 4.42 31.55 -11.67
CA LEU A 58 5.67 32.04 -11.07
C LEU A 58 5.60 33.56 -10.86
N LYS A 59 5.91 34.01 -9.66
CA LYS A 59 5.93 35.41 -9.23
C LYS A 59 7.31 35.79 -8.72
N ARG A 60 7.71 37.06 -8.88
CA ARG A 60 8.88 37.63 -8.19
C ARG A 60 8.50 38.00 -6.75
N ARG A 61 9.42 37.79 -5.82
CA ARG A 61 9.35 38.30 -4.46
C ARG A 61 9.42 39.82 -4.44
#